data_AF-A0A2T2URE8-F1
#
_entry.id   AF-A0A2T2URE8-F1
#
_cell.length_a   1.000
_cell.length_b   1.000
_cell.length_c   1.000
_cell.angle_alpha   90.00
_cell.angle_beta   90.00
_cell.angle_gamma   90.00
#
_symmetry.space_group_name_H-M   'P 1'
#
loop_
_entity.id
_entity.type
_entity.pdbx_description
1 polymer ?
#
loop_
_entity_poly.entity_id
_entity_poly.type
_entity_poly.pdbx_seq_one_letter_code
_entity_poly.pdbx_strand_id
1 'polypeptide(L)'
;MNVTVHETFSDEEVVLDYHKYVECTFEECVIVYHGDGPTAADQCQFTDCRFDFRNSASTTFNTLRSFFQGGLEEVAVDVLASIVAPQDGPSPLQVLEKNGQARLVLDLGPVDPEDFTENGQHGS
;
A
#
# COMPACT_ATOMS: atom_id res chain seq x y z
N MET A 1 -2.94 19.14 -1.02
CA MET A 1 -1.65 18.44 -1.20
C MET A 1 -0.63 19.49 -1.60
N ASN A 2 0.44 19.64 -0.82
CA ASN A 2 1.53 20.56 -1.07
C ASN A 2 2.46 20.01 -2.16
N VAL A 3 3.23 20.88 -2.81
CA VAL A 3 4.19 20.48 -3.85
C VAL A 3 5.54 21.14 -3.60
N THR A 4 6.61 20.35 -3.60
CA THR A 4 8.00 20.82 -3.56
C THR A 4 8.75 20.30 -4.78
N VAL A 5 9.60 21.14 -5.38
CA VAL A 5 10.30 20.84 -6.64
C VAL A 5 11.78 21.23 -6.52
N HIS A 6 12.70 20.38 -6.99
CA HIS A 6 14.15 20.64 -7.05
C HIS A 6 14.84 20.95 -5.70
N GLU A 7 14.32 20.44 -4.59
CA GLU A 7 14.92 20.65 -3.28
C GLU A 7 15.79 19.46 -2.87
N THR A 8 16.74 19.72 -1.96
CA THR A 8 17.56 18.68 -1.33
C THR A 8 17.32 18.68 0.18
N PHE A 9 17.04 17.51 0.73
CA PHE A 9 16.85 17.25 2.15
C PHE A 9 17.98 16.34 2.65
N SER A 10 18.51 16.59 3.84
CA SER A 10 19.66 15.84 4.36
C SER A 10 19.63 15.69 5.88
N ASP A 11 19.90 14.48 6.37
CA ASP A 11 19.97 14.12 7.81
C ASP A 11 18.75 14.62 8.62
N GLU A 12 17.56 14.43 8.05
CA GLU A 12 16.32 14.90 8.66
C GLU A 12 15.15 13.93 8.48
N GLU A 13 14.09 14.16 9.26
CA GLU A 13 12.83 13.45 9.12
C GLU A 13 11.92 14.19 8.13
N VAL A 14 11.54 13.53 7.04
CA VAL A 14 10.65 14.07 6.00
C VAL A 14 9.31 13.36 6.03
N VAL A 15 8.23 14.10 6.29
CA VAL A 15 6.86 13.57 6.29
C VAL A 15 6.23 13.65 4.89
N LEU A 16 5.76 12.51 4.40
CA LEU A 16 5.19 12.38 3.06
C LEU A 16 3.70 12.77 2.96
N ASP A 17 2.95 12.64 4.06
CA ASP A 17 1.50 12.83 4.06
C ASP A 17 1.09 14.20 3.51
N TYR A 18 0.13 14.20 2.59
CA TYR A 18 -0.38 15.40 1.91
C TYR A 18 0.65 16.18 1.10
N HIS A 19 1.77 15.56 0.71
CA HIS A 19 2.86 16.22 -0.01
C HIS A 19 3.25 15.47 -1.30
N LYS A 20 3.51 16.23 -2.37
CA LYS A 20 4.12 15.75 -3.61
C LYS A 20 5.52 16.35 -3.76
N TYR A 21 6.52 15.51 -4.01
CA TYR A 21 7.88 15.92 -4.33
C TYR A 21 8.17 15.64 -5.80
N VAL A 22 8.88 16.57 -6.47
CA VAL A 22 9.23 16.46 -7.89
C VAL A 22 10.71 16.80 -8.06
N GLU A 23 11.49 15.91 -8.67
CA GLU A 23 12.92 16.14 -8.95
C GLU A 23 13.73 16.56 -7.70
N CYS A 24 13.34 16.06 -6.52
CA CYS A 24 14.00 16.33 -5.25
C CYS A 24 15.03 15.23 -4.91
N THR A 25 15.99 15.57 -4.06
CA THR A 25 16.99 14.62 -3.55
C THR A 25 16.87 14.50 -2.03
N PHE A 26 16.92 13.28 -1.52
CA PHE A 26 16.89 12.97 -0.09
C PHE A 26 18.13 12.16 0.26
N GLU A 27 18.91 12.62 1.24
CA GLU A 27 20.19 12.02 1.63
C GLU A 27 20.21 11.73 3.12
N GLU A 28 20.40 10.48 3.52
CA GLU A 28 20.48 10.07 4.93
C GLU A 28 19.21 10.43 5.74
N CYS A 29 18.07 10.62 5.07
CA CYS A 29 16.82 11.00 5.70
C CYS A 29 16.06 9.82 6.32
N VAL A 30 15.19 10.12 7.29
CA VAL A 30 14.09 9.24 7.68
C VAL A 30 12.81 9.71 6.98
N ILE A 31 12.34 8.92 6.03
CA ILE A 31 11.12 9.21 5.27
C ILE A 31 9.92 8.60 5.98
N VAL A 32 8.98 9.43 6.41
CA VAL A 32 7.84 9.02 7.25
C VAL A 32 6.53 9.09 6.47
N TYR A 33 5.76 8.02 6.53
CA TYR A 33 4.38 8.00 6.04
C TYR A 33 3.43 7.49 7.14
N HIS A 34 2.47 8.33 7.54
CA HIS A 34 1.50 8.00 8.59
C HIS A 34 0.25 7.32 8.03
N GLY A 35 -0.06 7.52 6.73
CA GLY A 35 -1.28 7.02 6.12
C GLY A 35 -2.48 7.94 6.31
N ASP A 36 -2.22 9.23 6.51
CA ASP A 36 -3.26 10.23 6.77
C ASP A 36 -3.74 10.90 5.47
N GLY A 37 -2.91 10.93 4.43
CA GLY A 37 -3.22 11.63 3.19
C GLY A 37 -2.46 11.13 1.96
N PRO A 38 -2.86 11.59 0.76
CA PRO A 38 -2.16 11.24 -0.47
C PRO A 38 -0.72 11.78 -0.44
N THR A 39 0.20 11.03 -1.04
CA THR A 39 1.60 11.42 -1.24
C THR A 39 2.07 10.99 -2.62
N ALA A 40 3.09 11.66 -3.16
CA ALA A 40 3.74 11.28 -4.40
C ALA A 40 5.20 11.75 -4.43
N ALA A 41 6.06 10.95 -5.06
CA ALA A 41 7.43 11.34 -5.40
C ALA A 41 7.64 11.05 -6.90
N ASP A 42 7.98 12.09 -7.66
CA ASP A 42 8.15 12.03 -9.11
C ASP A 42 9.59 12.42 -9.45
N GLN A 43 10.32 11.52 -10.12
CA GLN A 43 11.73 11.71 -10.48
C GLN A 43 12.64 12.12 -9.31
N CYS A 44 12.29 11.71 -8.08
CA CYS A 44 13.09 11.98 -6.89
C CYS A 44 14.18 10.92 -6.68
N GLN A 45 15.26 11.29 -6.01
CA GLN A 45 16.35 10.39 -5.63
C GLN A 45 16.39 10.24 -4.11
N PHE A 46 16.50 9.00 -3.62
CA PHE A 46 16.62 8.68 -2.21
C PHE A 46 17.91 7.90 -1.99
N THR A 47 18.88 8.50 -1.31
CA THR A 47 20.20 7.93 -1.04
C THR A 47 20.34 7.71 0.46
N ASP A 48 20.66 6.48 0.88
CA ASP A 48 20.84 6.10 2.28
C ASP A 48 19.67 6.48 3.22
N CYS A 49 18.46 6.58 2.66
CA CYS A 49 17.27 6.91 3.41
C CYS A 49 16.64 5.67 4.04
N ARG A 50 16.06 5.83 5.23
CA ARG A 50 15.20 4.83 5.87
C ARG A 50 13.74 5.23 5.72
N PHE A 51 12.88 4.30 5.30
CA PHE A 51 11.44 4.50 5.30
C PHE A 51 10.81 3.99 6.61
N ASP A 52 9.95 4.80 7.21
CA ASP A 52 9.25 4.52 8.46
C ASP A 52 7.74 4.73 8.31
N PHE A 53 7.00 3.63 8.39
CA PHE A 53 5.55 3.63 8.27
C PHE A 53 4.93 3.66 9.66
N ARG A 54 4.16 4.71 9.95
CA ARG A 54 3.59 4.98 11.28
C ARG A 54 2.05 4.93 11.23
N ASN A 55 1.42 4.94 12.39
CA ASN A 55 -0.04 5.06 12.56
C ASN A 55 -0.87 4.14 11.62
N SER A 56 -1.78 4.72 10.84
CA SER A 56 -2.67 4.00 9.93
C SER A 56 -1.88 3.16 8.91
N ALA A 57 -0.78 3.69 8.38
CA ALA A 57 0.09 2.94 7.48
C ALA A 57 0.69 1.70 8.16
N SER A 58 1.24 1.85 9.37
CA SER A 58 1.79 0.72 10.14
C SER A 58 0.73 -0.36 10.43
N THR A 59 -0.51 0.04 10.67
CA THR A 59 -1.64 -0.88 10.93
C THR A 59 -1.97 -1.72 9.70
N THR A 60 -1.91 -1.13 8.50
CA THR A 60 -2.09 -1.85 7.24
C THR A 60 -1.03 -2.93 7.07
N PHE A 61 0.25 -2.60 7.26
CA PHE A 61 1.34 -3.59 7.15
C PHE A 61 1.23 -4.71 8.20
N ASN A 62 0.85 -4.38 9.43
CA ASN A 62 0.61 -5.38 10.46
C ASN A 62 -0.55 -6.32 10.11
N THR A 63 -1.60 -5.79 9.48
CA THR A 63 -2.73 -6.59 8.98
C THR A 63 -2.27 -7.54 7.88
N LEU A 64 -1.59 -7.03 6.85
CA LEU A 64 -1.09 -7.86 5.74
C LEU A 64 -0.10 -8.93 6.25
N ARG A 65 0.76 -8.59 7.22
CA ARG A 65 1.64 -9.57 7.86
C ARG A 65 0.87 -10.66 8.60
N SER A 66 -0.20 -10.28 9.30
CA SER A 66 -1.07 -11.25 9.99
C SER A 66 -1.76 -12.17 9.01
N PHE A 67 -2.14 -11.68 7.82
CA PHE A 67 -2.70 -12.51 6.74
C PHE A 67 -1.69 -13.53 6.22
N PHE A 68 -0.47 -13.09 5.91
CA PHE A 68 0.63 -13.98 5.53
C PHE A 68 0.87 -15.10 6.54
N GLN A 69 0.80 -14.80 7.84
CA GLN A 69 1.08 -15.78 8.90
C GLN A 69 -0.15 -16.59 9.34
N GLY A 70 -1.36 -16.12 9.00
CA GLY A 70 -2.63 -16.60 9.53
C GLY A 70 -3.49 -17.40 8.56
N GLY A 71 -2.94 -17.81 7.42
CA GLY A 71 -3.65 -18.59 6.39
C GLY A 71 -4.42 -17.74 5.38
N LEU A 72 -4.11 -16.46 5.24
CA LEU A 72 -4.64 -15.58 4.19
C LEU A 72 -3.51 -15.06 3.30
N GLU A 73 -2.51 -15.91 3.05
CA GLU A 73 -1.32 -15.54 2.28
C GLU A 73 -1.68 -15.06 0.87
N GLU A 74 -2.56 -15.78 0.16
CA GLU A 74 -2.99 -15.42 -1.19
C GLU A 74 -3.63 -14.02 -1.24
N VAL A 75 -4.52 -13.71 -0.30
CA VAL A 75 -5.12 -12.37 -0.13
C VAL A 75 -4.04 -11.29 0.01
N ALA A 76 -3.03 -11.52 0.85
CA ALA A 76 -1.97 -10.55 1.08
C ALA A 76 -1.06 -10.38 -0.15
N VAL A 77 -0.77 -11.49 -0.85
CA VAL A 77 -0.02 -11.49 -2.11
C VAL A 77 -0.77 -10.74 -3.19
N ASP A 78 -2.07 -10.95 -3.33
CA ASP A 78 -2.91 -10.28 -4.33
C ASP A 78 -3.00 -8.78 -4.11
N VAL A 79 -3.12 -8.34 -2.84
CA VAL A 79 -3.04 -6.91 -2.52
C VAL A 79 -1.71 -6.32 -2.98
N LEU A 80 -0.59 -7.00 -2.72
CA LEU A 80 0.72 -6.52 -3.18
C LEU A 80 0.85 -6.58 -4.71
N ALA A 81 0.33 -7.63 -5.35
CA ALA A 81 0.32 -7.79 -6.80
C ALA A 81 -0.49 -6.67 -7.47
N SER A 82 -1.58 -6.23 -6.86
CA SER A 82 -2.40 -5.12 -7.36
C SER A 82 -1.63 -3.79 -7.45
N ILE A 83 -0.63 -3.60 -6.59
CA ILE A 83 0.20 -2.38 -6.56
C ILE A 83 1.19 -2.35 -7.73
N VAL A 84 1.71 -3.52 -8.14
CA VAL A 84 2.72 -3.65 -9.19
C VAL A 84 2.14 -4.01 -10.56
N ALA A 85 0.84 -4.36 -10.62
CA ALA A 85 0.18 -4.73 -11.85
C ALA A 85 0.27 -3.60 -12.90
N PRO A 86 0.58 -3.92 -14.17
CA PRO A 86 0.46 -2.95 -15.25
C PRO A 86 -0.96 -2.37 -15.28
N GLN A 87 -1.08 -1.07 -15.49
CA GLN A 87 -2.36 -0.34 -15.50
C GLN A 87 -3.34 -0.82 -16.60
N ASP A 88 -2.88 -1.68 -17.51
CA ASP A 88 -3.66 -2.23 -18.62
C ASP A 88 -4.26 -3.62 -18.30
N GLY A 89 -4.01 -4.19 -17.11
CA GLY A 89 -4.63 -5.44 -16.64
C GLY A 89 -5.81 -5.21 -15.68
N PRO A 90 -6.74 -6.17 -15.53
CA PRO A 90 -7.79 -6.05 -14.51
C PRO A 90 -7.15 -6.04 -13.11
N SER A 91 -7.40 -4.97 -12.37
CA SER A 91 -6.97 -4.85 -10.97
C SER A 91 -7.60 -5.99 -10.14
N PRO A 92 -6.83 -6.67 -9.27
CA PRO A 92 -7.37 -7.60 -8.28
C PRO A 92 -8.38 -6.90 -7.37
N LEU A 93 -8.22 -5.60 -7.13
CA LEU A 93 -9.21 -4.78 -6.44
C LEU A 93 -10.27 -4.30 -7.44
N GLN A 94 -11.50 -4.76 -7.25
CA GLN A 94 -12.67 -4.41 -8.05
C GLN A 94 -13.69 -3.64 -7.21
N VAL A 95 -14.41 -2.71 -7.84
CA VAL A 95 -15.57 -2.07 -7.23
C VAL A 95 -16.80 -2.86 -7.60
N LEU A 96 -17.46 -3.46 -6.60
CA LEU A 96 -18.73 -4.13 -6.76
C LEU A 96 -19.86 -3.21 -6.30
N GLU A 97 -20.74 -2.82 -7.22
CA GLU A 97 -21.97 -2.12 -6.88
C GLU A 97 -23.12 -3.10 -6.70
N LYS A 98 -23.76 -3.08 -5.52
CA LYS A 98 -24.95 -3.87 -5.23
C LYS A 98 -25.97 -3.02 -4.49
N ASN A 99 -27.18 -2.93 -5.03
CA ASN A 99 -28.29 -2.16 -4.44
C ASN A 99 -27.93 -0.68 -4.14
N GLY A 100 -27.13 -0.04 -4.98
CA GLY A 100 -26.71 1.35 -4.80
C GLY A 100 -25.61 1.57 -3.75
N GLN A 101 -24.96 0.50 -3.26
CA GLN A 101 -23.75 0.59 -2.45
C GLN A 101 -22.55 0.03 -3.21
N ALA A 102 -21.51 0.85 -3.32
CA ALA A 102 -20.21 0.42 -3.82
C ALA A 102 -19.40 -0.22 -2.68
N ARG A 103 -18.84 -1.39 -2.94
CA ARG A 103 -17.87 -2.07 -2.07
C ARG A 103 -16.59 -2.33 -2.84
N LEU A 104 -15.46 -2.08 -2.21
CA LEU A 104 -14.18 -2.57 -2.72
C LEU A 104 -14.09 -4.07 -2.40
N VAL A 105 -13.86 -4.88 -3.42
CA VAL A 105 -13.77 -6.34 -3.34
C VAL A 105 -12.42 -6.74 -3.91
N LEU A 106 -11.76 -7.68 -3.25
CA LEU A 106 -10.58 -8.32 -3.80
C LEU A 106 -11.05 -9.56 -4.57
N ASP A 107 -10.85 -9.56 -5.89
CA ASP A 107 -11.03 -10.72 -6.76
C ASP A 107 -9.81 -11.62 -6.62
N LEU A 108 -9.99 -12.71 -5.88
CA LEU A 108 -8.99 -13.75 -5.62
C LEU A 108 -8.89 -14.76 -6.79
N GLY A 109 -9.63 -14.55 -7.88
CA GLY A 109 -9.71 -15.52 -8.97
C GLY A 109 -10.56 -16.75 -8.60
N PRO A 110 -10.39 -17.90 -9.30
CA PRO A 110 -11.11 -19.12 -8.99
C PRO A 110 -10.62 -19.72 -7.67
N VAL A 111 -11.40 -19.49 -6.63
CA VAL A 111 -11.18 -20.02 -5.28
C VAL A 111 -11.96 -21.33 -5.11
N ASP A 112 -11.33 -22.39 -4.59
CA ASP A 112 -12.07 -23.58 -4.16
C ASP A 112 -12.84 -23.24 -2.87
N PRO A 113 -14.18 -23.37 -2.83
CA PRO A 113 -14.95 -23.12 -1.61
C PRO A 113 -14.51 -23.99 -0.42
N GLU A 114 -13.86 -25.14 -0.67
CA GLU A 114 -13.31 -26.00 0.39
C GLU A 114 -12.04 -25.44 1.03
N ASP A 115 -11.34 -24.51 0.38
CA ASP A 115 -10.15 -23.85 0.93
C ASP A 115 -10.52 -22.89 2.07
N PHE A 116 -11.79 -22.48 2.22
CA PHE A 116 -12.23 -21.49 3.21
C PHE A 116 -13.35 -22.03 4.10
N THR A 117 -13.14 -21.98 5.41
CA THR A 117 -14.20 -22.25 6.41
C THR A 117 -15.30 -21.19 6.36
N GLU A 118 -16.48 -21.44 6.97
CA GLU A 118 -17.58 -20.47 7.08
C GLU A 118 -17.16 -19.11 7.70
N ASN A 119 -16.00 -19.06 8.37
CA ASN A 119 -15.41 -17.86 8.96
C ASN A 119 -14.24 -17.26 8.12
N GLY A 120 -13.99 -17.76 6.91
CA GLY A 120 -12.94 -17.28 6.02
C GLY A 120 -11.50 -17.66 6.43
N GLN A 121 -11.32 -18.64 7.32
CA GLN A 121 -9.99 -19.20 7.60
C GLN A 121 -9.69 -20.34 6.64
N HIS A 122 -8.42 -20.46 6.23
CA HIS A 122 -7.98 -21.56 5.37
C HIS A 122 -8.24 -22.91 6.05
N GLY A 123 -8.94 -23.81 5.37
CA GLY A 123 -9.02 -25.22 5.74
C GLY A 123 -7.63 -25.84 5.58
N SER A 124 -7.12 -26.48 6.63
CA SER A 124 -5.85 -27.20 6.64
C SER A 124 -5.88 -28.51 5.86
#